data_AF-A0A537N5I9-F1
#
_entry.id   AF-A0A537N5I9-F1
#
_cell.length_a   1.000
_cell.length_b   1.000
_cell.length_c   1.000
_cell.angle_alpha   90.00
_cell.angle_beta   90.00
_cell.angle_gamma   90.00
#
_symmetry.space_group_name_H-M   'P 1'
#
loop_
_entity.id
_entity.type
_entity.pdbx_description
1 polymer ?
#
loop_
_entity_poly.entity_id
_entity_poly.type
_entity_poly.pdbx_seq_one_letter_code
_entity_poly.pdbx_strand_id
1 'polypeptide(L)'
;MTDLFAKAAIEYWTDAWQRTMLTWDVLRERDNQYIEHEKSGKPPVLAFDYEIIMDGRQLERPANYALARIKPPAGSPPTDPTKRPFVVIDPRAGHGPGIGGFKMDSEV
;
A
#
# COMPACT_ATOMS: atom_id res chain seq x y z
N MET A 1 8.37 31.74 42.86
CA MET A 1 8.32 31.95 41.39
C MET A 1 9.28 31.01 40.67
N THR A 2 10.56 30.95 41.06
CA THR A 2 11.57 30.03 40.52
C THR A 2 11.24 28.54 40.65
N ASP A 3 10.68 28.11 41.78
CA ASP A 3 10.31 26.72 42.03
C ASP A 3 9.19 26.20 41.10
N LEU A 4 8.25 27.08 40.75
CA LEU A 4 7.19 26.78 39.79
C LEU A 4 7.74 26.57 38.37
N PHE A 5 8.72 27.37 37.96
CA PHE A 5 9.40 27.22 36.67
C PHE A 5 10.23 25.95 36.59
N ALA A 6 10.95 25.60 37.66
CA ALA A 6 11.73 24.37 37.73
C ALA A 6 10.82 23.13 37.61
N LYS A 7 9.70 23.11 38.33
CA LYS A 7 8.71 22.04 38.25
C LYS A 7 8.11 21.92 36.84
N ALA A 8 7.67 23.02 36.25
CA ALA A 8 7.12 23.03 34.89
C ALA A 8 8.13 22.56 33.83
N ALA A 9 9.41 22.92 33.97
CA ALA A 9 10.47 22.45 33.09
C ALA A 9 10.69 20.93 33.18
N ILE A 10 10.66 20.36 34.40
CA ILE A 10 10.79 18.92 34.62
C ILE A 10 9.59 18.15 34.06
N GLU A 11 8.37 18.66 34.28
CA GLU A 11 7.14 18.07 33.75
C GLU A 11 7.18 18.04 32.22
N TYR A 12 7.53 19.17 31.58
CA TYR A 12 7.68 19.24 30.13
C TYR A 12 8.78 18.30 29.60
N TRP A 13 9.93 18.26 30.27
CA TRP A 13 11.04 17.39 29.88
C TRP A 13 10.66 15.91 29.92
N THR A 14 9.97 15.51 30.99
CA THR A 14 9.48 14.13 31.17
C THR A 14 8.51 13.76 30.05
N ASP A 15 7.53 14.62 29.80
CA ASP A 15 6.51 14.45 28.77
C ASP A 15 7.12 14.42 27.34
N ALA A 16 8.08 15.29 27.05
CA ALA A 16 8.81 15.29 25.77
C ALA A 16 9.58 13.99 25.54
N TRP A 17 10.25 13.45 26.57
CA TRP A 17 10.95 12.17 26.48
C TRP A 17 10.00 11.00 26.28
N GLN A 18 8.88 10.98 27.00
CA GLN A 18 7.84 9.95 26.85
C GLN A 18 7.30 9.93 25.41
N ARG A 19 6.92 11.09 24.86
CA ARG A 19 6.49 11.18 23.45
C ARG A 19 7.58 10.79 22.47
N THR A 20 8.84 11.13 22.75
CA THR A 20 9.96 10.77 21.89
C THR A 20 10.15 9.26 21.84
N MET A 21 10.09 8.57 22.99
CA MET A 21 10.16 7.11 23.04
C MET A 21 9.01 6.45 22.28
N LEU A 22 7.76 6.90 22.48
CA LEU A 22 6.60 6.40 21.73
C LEU A 22 6.74 6.64 20.22
N THR A 23 7.26 7.81 19.82
CA THR A 23 7.51 8.13 18.42
C THR A 23 8.55 7.19 17.81
N TRP A 24 9.65 6.94 18.52
CA TRP A 24 10.67 5.99 18.06
C TRP A 24 10.14 4.56 17.96
N ASP A 25 9.24 4.17 18.87
CA ASP A 25 8.63 2.84 18.82
C ASP A 25 7.74 2.67 17.57
N VAL A 26 6.90 3.66 17.26
CA VAL A 26 6.09 3.66 16.03
C VAL A 26 6.96 3.61 14.77
N LEU A 27 8.06 4.37 14.74
CA LEU A 27 8.99 4.33 13.60
C LEU A 27 9.67 2.96 13.45
N ARG A 28 10.06 2.35 14.56
CA ARG A 28 10.62 0.99 14.60
C ARG A 28 9.60 -0.05 14.09
N GLU A 29 8.35 0.03 14.54
CA GLU A 29 7.29 -0.88 14.08
C GLU A 29 7.02 -0.73 12.58
N ARG A 30 6.93 0.51 12.08
CA ARG A 30 6.78 0.79 10.65
C ARG A 30 7.93 0.21 9.83
N ASP A 31 9.16 0.32 10.32
CA ASP A 31 10.33 -0.21 9.62
C ASP A 31 10.36 -1.75 9.61
N ASN A 32 9.99 -2.38 10.72
CA ASN A 32 9.82 -3.84 10.77
C ASN A 32 8.79 -4.33 9.73
N GLN A 33 7.63 -3.67 9.65
CA GLN A 33 6.62 -3.97 8.63
C GLN A 33 7.17 -3.78 7.21
N TYR A 34 7.94 -2.72 6.98
CA TYR A 34 8.58 -2.46 5.70
C TYR A 34 9.57 -3.56 5.32
N ILE A 35 10.44 -3.98 6.24
CA ILE A 35 11.41 -5.07 6.01
C ILE A 35 10.69 -6.39 5.68
N GLU A 36 9.60 -6.72 6.39
CA GLU A 36 8.78 -7.89 6.10
C GLU A 36 8.13 -7.81 4.71
N HIS A 37 7.61 -6.63 4.33
CA HIS A 37 7.02 -6.40 3.01
C HIS A 37 8.06 -6.45 1.87
N GLU A 38 9.29 -5.97 2.10
CA GLU A 38 10.37 -6.14 1.12
C GLU A 38 10.76 -7.61 0.96
N LYS A 39 10.89 -8.34 2.07
CA LYS A 39 11.23 -9.78 2.06
C LYS A 39 10.17 -10.63 1.36
N SER A 40 8.90 -10.22 1.39
CA SER A 40 7.83 -10.90 0.64
C SER A 40 7.83 -10.57 -0.86
N GLY A 41 8.82 -9.82 -1.35
CA GLY A 41 8.98 -9.52 -2.77
C GLY A 41 8.16 -8.32 -3.26
N LYS A 42 7.73 -7.44 -2.33
CA LYS A 42 6.91 -6.26 -2.63
C LYS A 42 5.62 -6.66 -3.36
N PRO A 43 4.81 -7.56 -2.77
CA PRO A 43 3.58 -8.02 -3.40
C PRO A 43 2.70 -6.81 -3.71
N PRO A 44 2.21 -6.66 -4.95
CA PRO A 44 1.33 -5.56 -5.31
C PRO A 44 0.07 -5.57 -4.44
N VAL A 45 -0.44 -4.39 -4.11
CA VAL A 45 -1.62 -4.20 -3.25
C VAL A 45 -2.93 -4.57 -3.98
N LEU A 46 -2.84 -5.20 -5.15
CA LEU A 46 -4.01 -5.67 -5.87
C LEU A 46 -4.56 -6.92 -5.15
N ALA A 47 -5.76 -6.80 -4.59
CA ALA A 47 -6.40 -7.87 -3.82
C ALA A 47 -6.78 -9.10 -4.66
N PHE A 48 -6.93 -8.92 -5.98
CA PHE A 48 -7.28 -10.00 -6.89
C PHE A 48 -6.06 -10.83 -7.28
N ASP A 49 -6.25 -12.14 -7.45
CA ASP A 49 -5.23 -12.97 -8.08
C ASP A 49 -5.13 -12.60 -9.57
N TYR A 50 -3.92 -12.47 -10.09
CA TYR A 50 -3.68 -12.03 -11.46
C TYR A 50 -2.47 -12.72 -12.08
N GLU A 51 -2.37 -12.60 -13.39
CA GLU A 51 -1.19 -12.98 -14.14
C GLU A 51 -0.71 -11.80 -14.99
N ILE A 52 0.60 -11.56 -15.02
CA ILE A 52 1.19 -10.58 -15.94
C ILE A 52 1.28 -11.23 -17.31
N ILE A 53 0.52 -10.71 -18.27
CA ILE A 53 0.51 -11.20 -19.65
C ILE A 53 1.41 -10.38 -20.57
N MET A 54 1.83 -9.19 -20.15
CA MET A 54 2.78 -8.35 -20.87
C MET A 54 3.51 -7.40 -19.92
N ASP A 55 4.84 -7.37 -20.00
CA ASP A 55 5.69 -6.40 -19.30
C ASP A 55 6.09 -5.29 -20.27
N GLY A 56 5.60 -4.06 -20.03
CA GLY A 56 5.84 -2.92 -20.90
C GLY A 56 7.31 -2.53 -21.03
N ARG A 57 8.17 -2.95 -20.08
CA ARG A 57 9.63 -2.71 -20.14
C ARG A 57 10.30 -3.52 -21.25
N GLN A 58 9.66 -4.60 -21.70
CA GLN A 58 10.18 -5.52 -22.73
C GLN A 58 9.70 -5.18 -24.15
N LEU A 59 8.86 -4.15 -24.31
CA LEU A 59 8.35 -3.72 -25.61
C LEU A 59 9.42 -2.95 -26.41
N GLU A 60 9.30 -2.95 -27.74
CA GLU A 60 10.18 -2.18 -28.64
C GLU A 60 10.25 -0.69 -28.26
N ARG A 61 9.12 -0.15 -27.80
CA ARG A 61 9.03 1.16 -27.15
C ARG A 61 8.64 0.95 -25.69
N PRO A 62 9.61 0.96 -24.76
CA PRO A 62 9.36 0.65 -23.37
C PRO A 62 8.33 1.60 -22.73
N ALA A 63 7.48 1.04 -21.88
CA ALA A 63 6.51 1.79 -21.08
C ALA A 63 6.59 1.36 -19.60
N ASN A 64 6.29 2.29 -18.68
CA ASN A 64 6.25 2.02 -17.24
C ASN A 64 4.91 1.41 -16.80
N TYR A 65 4.45 0.41 -17.53
CA TYR A 65 3.19 -0.29 -17.29
C TYR A 65 3.36 -1.78 -17.54
N ALA A 66 2.60 -2.60 -16.83
CA ALA A 66 2.40 -4.01 -17.15
C ALA A 66 0.91 -4.28 -17.39
N LEU A 67 0.60 -5.19 -18.31
CA LEU A 67 -0.76 -5.66 -18.52
C LEU A 67 -0.98 -6.92 -17.67
N ALA A 68 -1.89 -6.81 -16.70
CA ALA A 68 -2.31 -7.92 -15.85
C ALA A 68 -3.69 -8.41 -16.26
N ARG A 69 -3.87 -9.73 -16.32
CA ARG A 69 -5.19 -10.36 -16.43
C ARG A 69 -5.63 -10.83 -15.05
N ILE A 70 -6.77 -10.33 -14.58
CA ILE A 70 -7.38 -10.76 -13.33
C ILE A 70 -7.97 -12.16 -13.49
N LYS A 71 -7.68 -13.06 -12.54
CA LYS A 71 -8.28 -14.38 -12.48
C LYS A 71 -9.63 -14.30 -11.75
N PRO A 72 -10.68 -14.96 -12.25
CA PRO A 72 -11.95 -15.01 -11.55
C PRO A 72 -11.80 -15.74 -10.20
N PRO A 73 -12.30 -15.17 -9.09
CA PRO A 73 -12.30 -15.85 -7.78
C PRO A 73 -13.05 -17.17 -7.80
N ALA A 74 -12.74 -18.06 -6.87
CA ALA A 74 -13.46 -19.32 -6.69
C ALA A 74 -14.98 -19.08 -6.48
N GLY A 75 -15.82 -19.82 -7.19
CA GLY A 75 -17.28 -19.67 -7.15
C GLY A 75 -17.86 -18.60 -8.09
N SER A 76 -17.03 -17.88 -8.84
CA SER A 76 -17.50 -16.96 -9.89
C SER A 76 -18.12 -17.72 -11.07
N PRO A 77 -19.11 -17.14 -11.79
CA PRO A 77 -19.60 -17.70 -13.04
C PRO A 77 -18.49 -17.89 -14.07
N PRO A 78 -18.59 -18.87 -14.99
CA PRO A 78 -17.62 -19.06 -16.06
C PRO A 78 -17.44 -17.79 -16.90
N THR A 79 -16.20 -17.46 -17.23
CA THR A 79 -15.87 -16.35 -18.14
C THR A 79 -16.29 -16.70 -19.57
N ASP A 80 -16.87 -15.74 -20.29
CA ASP A 80 -17.26 -15.89 -21.68
C ASP A 80 -16.30 -15.10 -22.60
N PRO A 81 -15.48 -15.77 -23.42
CA PRO A 81 -14.49 -15.10 -24.28
C PRO A 81 -15.11 -14.30 -25.43
N THR A 82 -16.41 -14.48 -25.72
CA THR A 82 -17.11 -13.74 -26.76
C THR A 82 -17.62 -12.38 -26.28
N LYS A 83 -17.66 -12.16 -24.96
CA LYS A 83 -18.05 -10.88 -24.38
C LYS A 83 -16.94 -9.85 -24.53
N ARG A 84 -17.34 -8.58 -24.62
CA ARG A 84 -16.42 -7.45 -24.69
C ARG A 84 -15.56 -7.40 -23.42
N PRO A 85 -14.22 -7.38 -23.52
CA PRO A 85 -13.36 -7.23 -22.36
C PRO A 85 -13.45 -5.79 -21.80
N PHE A 86 -13.29 -5.68 -20.49
CA PHE A 86 -13.09 -4.40 -19.81
C PHE A 86 -11.59 -4.22 -19.56
N VAL A 87 -11.07 -3.07 -19.96
CA VAL A 87 -9.68 -2.68 -19.67
C VAL A 87 -9.74 -1.50 -18.72
N VAL A 88 -9.15 -1.66 -17.55
CA VAL A 88 -9.01 -0.61 -16.56
C VAL A 88 -7.56 -0.11 -16.60
N ILE A 89 -7.38 1.18 -16.74
CA ILE A 89 -6.07 1.83 -16.64
C ILE A 89 -6.03 2.50 -15.28
N ASP A 90 -5.21 1.97 -14.38
CA ASP A 90 -5.00 2.61 -13.08
C ASP A 90 -3.97 3.75 -13.22
N PRO A 91 -4.37 5.02 -13.01
CA PRO A 91 -3.45 6.14 -13.09
C PRO A 91 -2.47 6.20 -11.89
N ARG A 92 -2.71 5.44 -10.81
CA ARG A 92 -1.89 5.45 -9.59
C ARG A 92 -1.67 4.03 -9.04
N ALA A 93 -1.08 3.16 -9.86
CA ALA A 93 -0.62 1.86 -9.39
C ALA A 93 0.55 2.01 -8.39
N GLY A 94 0.24 2.11 -7.09
CA GLY A 94 1.17 2.24 -5.96
C GLY A 94 0.45 1.94 -4.64
N HIS A 95 1.12 2.08 -3.49
CA HIS A 95 0.59 1.78 -2.14
C HIS A 95 -0.50 2.74 -1.61
N GLY A 96 -1.32 3.31 -2.49
CA GLY A 96 -2.49 4.10 -2.14
C GLY A 96 -3.77 3.49 -2.74
N PRO A 97 -4.95 4.01 -2.41
CA PRO A 97 -6.21 3.55 -3.00
C PRO A 97 -6.27 3.87 -4.51
N GLY A 98 -5.66 2.99 -5.32
CA GLY A 98 -5.86 2.89 -6.76
C GLY A 98 -7.12 2.07 -7.05
N ILE A 99 -7.77 2.30 -8.20
CA ILE A 99 -9.08 1.76 -8.65
C ILE A 99 -10.31 1.92 -7.72
N GLY A 100 -10.16 2.56 -6.55
CA GLY A 100 -11.18 2.76 -5.51
C GLY A 100 -12.45 3.57 -5.88
N GLY A 101 -12.80 3.69 -7.16
CA GLY A 101 -14.03 4.33 -7.65
C GLY A 101 -15.14 3.39 -8.13
N PHE A 102 -14.91 2.08 -8.26
CA PHE A 102 -15.84 1.13 -8.90
C PHE A 102 -16.46 0.05 -7.97
N LYS A 103 -16.50 0.31 -6.66
CA LYS A 103 -16.96 -0.52 -5.52
C LYS A 103 -17.77 -1.82 -5.75
N MET A 104 -17.34 -2.86 -5.01
CA MET A 104 -18.03 -3.34 -3.79
C MET A 104 -16.97 -3.80 -2.76
N ASP A 105 -16.26 -3.00 -1.97
CA ASP A 105 -16.34 -1.61 -1.60
C ASP A 105 -14.91 -1.04 -1.48
N SER A 106 -14.44 -0.34 -2.53
CA SER A 106 -13.24 0.52 -2.62
C SER A 106 -11.99 0.10 -1.83
N GLU A 107 -11.05 -0.48 -2.56
CA GLU A 107 -9.85 -1.16 -2.04
C GLU A 107 -8.72 -0.22 -1.59
N VAL A 108 -8.29 -0.42 -0.32
CA VAL A 108 -6.93 -0.84 0.09
C VAL A 108 -7.10 -2.14 0.86
#